data_AF-A0A7X9GUL4-F1
#
_entry.id   AF-A0A7X9GUL4-F1
#
_cell.length_a   1.000
_cell.length_b   1.000
_cell.length_c   1.000
_cell.angle_alpha   90.00
_cell.angle_beta   90.00
_cell.angle_gamma   90.00
#
_symmetry.space_group_name_H-M   'P 1'
#
loop_
_entity.id
_entity.type
_entity.pdbx_description
1 polymer ?
#
loop_
_entity_poly.entity_id
_entity_poly.type
_entity_poly.pdbx_seq_one_letter_code
_entity_poly.pdbx_strand_id
1 'polypeptide(L)'
;MTMLGADPHMLRAHAEVMRTGAISLRGCLSDVGSAVRSVAWAGPDAEKFRAEAESAFSAMETLLEDIDRRSLEVDEHAEEQDLASAVDGRGDAGLGGNEADKKDPGDAEGTEPADEDIPEDDESIHPDNSAQGAIGDCYLLSSLQSLVQHDPDFLREHVDEVEPGVYEVTMYDESGDPIVYRIESVQEGGVRDADGDQSVYSLYERAYAMHLEARGEDINGGFPKDAMQTITGQNADAYGSLSLDELAEQLDRGNLVNADTGGTDDPSHDEIVGNHAYSVTSVDTEAGTVTVTNPWGAGNPDAPKNVTMTYEEYRETFGRTTVGRTEEQSTLERIGFGDGIGWF
;
A
#
# COMPACT_ATOMS: atom_id res chain seq x y z
N MET A 1 2.43 39.57 15.25
CA MET A 1 3.31 39.29 14.09
C MET A 1 2.52 38.35 13.21
N THR A 2 2.39 38.66 11.93
CA THR A 2 1.72 37.77 10.96
C THR A 2 2.75 36.72 10.56
N MET A 3 2.49 35.44 10.83
CA MET A 3 3.31 34.33 10.33
C MET A 3 3.33 34.39 8.79
N LEU A 4 4.52 34.28 8.20
CA LEU A 4 4.79 34.43 6.76
C LEU A 4 5.13 33.08 6.10
N GLY A 5 4.66 31.96 6.66
CA GLY A 5 4.87 30.62 6.08
C GLY A 5 3.79 30.23 5.06
N ALA A 6 4.12 29.29 4.17
CA ALA A 6 3.23 28.66 3.18
C ALA A 6 2.31 27.61 3.83
N ASP A 7 0.99 27.66 3.61
CA ASP A 7 0.05 26.75 4.28
C ASP A 7 0.40 25.25 4.05
N PRO A 8 0.75 24.47 5.10
CA PRO A 8 1.15 23.08 4.96
C PRO A 8 0.09 22.18 4.32
N HIS A 9 -1.20 22.47 4.51
CA HIS A 9 -2.27 21.73 3.84
C HIS A 9 -2.29 22.00 2.34
N MET A 10 -2.00 23.24 1.93
CA MET A 10 -1.93 23.61 0.51
C MET A 10 -0.69 23.02 -0.17
N LEU A 11 0.41 22.88 0.56
CA LEU A 11 1.63 22.23 0.06
C LEU A 11 1.39 20.74 -0.17
N ARG A 12 0.82 20.03 0.80
CA ARG A 12 0.47 18.60 0.67
C ARG A 12 -0.52 18.34 -0.46
N ALA A 13 -1.58 19.15 -0.56
CA ALA A 13 -2.53 19.07 -1.68
C ALA A 13 -1.85 19.33 -3.03
N HIS A 14 -0.82 20.17 -3.08
CA HIS A 14 -0.08 20.42 -4.31
C HIS A 14 0.84 19.25 -4.69
N ALA A 15 1.52 18.66 -3.71
CA ALA A 15 2.33 17.47 -3.88
C ALA A 15 1.50 16.28 -4.37
N GLU A 16 0.32 16.08 -3.78
CA GLU A 16 -0.65 15.06 -4.23
C GLU A 16 -1.03 15.25 -5.71
N VAL A 17 -1.40 16.48 -6.11
CA VAL A 17 -1.70 16.79 -7.52
C VAL A 17 -0.50 16.53 -8.45
N MET A 18 0.72 16.80 -8.00
CA MET A 18 1.93 16.51 -8.76
C MET A 18 2.16 15.00 -8.93
N ARG A 19 1.98 14.21 -7.87
CA ARG A 19 2.07 12.74 -7.90
C ARG A 19 1.01 12.12 -8.80
N THR A 20 -0.25 12.53 -8.66
CA THR A 20 -1.34 12.08 -9.54
C THR A 20 -1.02 12.40 -11.01
N GLY A 21 -0.55 13.62 -11.30
CA GLY A 21 -0.14 14.01 -12.64
C GLY A 21 1.01 13.17 -13.21
N ALA A 22 1.99 12.80 -12.38
CA ALA A 22 3.08 11.92 -12.78
C ALA A 22 2.59 10.51 -13.12
N ILE A 23 1.65 9.96 -12.34
CA ILE A 23 1.02 8.66 -12.60
C ILE A 23 0.27 8.68 -13.94
N SER A 24 -0.61 9.66 -14.18
CA SER A 24 -1.35 9.76 -15.45
C SER A 24 -0.40 9.88 -16.66
N LEU A 25 0.73 10.57 -16.50
CA LEU A 25 1.76 10.68 -17.54
C LEU A 25 2.48 9.35 -17.79
N ARG A 26 2.80 8.59 -16.73
CA ARG A 26 3.37 7.22 -16.85
C ARG A 26 2.40 6.29 -17.59
N GLY A 27 1.11 6.36 -17.28
CA GLY A 27 0.04 5.64 -18.00
C GLY A 27 0.02 5.97 -19.49
N CYS A 28 -0.05 7.26 -19.83
CA CYS A 28 0.02 7.73 -21.22
C CYS A 28 1.29 7.24 -21.94
N LEU A 29 2.43 7.26 -21.27
CA LEU A 29 3.71 6.83 -21.82
C LEU A 29 3.70 5.33 -22.14
N SER A 30 3.14 4.52 -21.25
CA SER A 30 2.97 3.08 -21.45
C SER A 30 2.08 2.77 -22.65
N ASP A 31 0.94 3.46 -22.79
CA ASP A 31 0.00 3.30 -23.90
C ASP A 31 0.64 3.66 -25.24
N VAL A 32 1.32 4.81 -25.30
CA VAL A 32 2.03 5.26 -26.51
C VAL A 32 3.17 4.30 -26.85
N GLY A 33 3.92 3.84 -25.85
CA GLY A 33 4.98 2.85 -26.04
C GLY A 33 4.45 1.53 -26.63
N SER A 34 3.32 1.05 -26.12
CA SER A 34 2.65 -0.15 -26.63
C SER A 34 2.16 0.04 -28.06
N ALA A 35 1.57 1.20 -28.37
CA ALA A 35 1.15 1.53 -29.73
C ALA A 35 2.35 1.54 -30.71
N VAL A 36 3.46 2.19 -30.33
CA VAL A 36 4.70 2.26 -31.13
C VAL A 36 5.27 0.86 -31.39
N ARG A 37 5.24 -0.03 -30.40
CA ARG A 37 5.75 -1.40 -30.52
C ARG A 37 4.82 -2.33 -31.32
N SER A 38 3.52 -2.05 -31.37
CA SER A 38 2.52 -2.91 -32.03
C SER A 38 2.45 -2.83 -33.56
N VAL A 39 3.04 -1.80 -34.20
CA VAL A 39 2.93 -1.61 -35.65
C VAL A 39 3.81 -2.61 -36.41
N ALA A 40 3.18 -3.42 -37.28
CA ALA A 40 3.80 -4.49 -38.08
C ALA A 40 4.73 -4.02 -39.22
N TRP A 41 5.09 -2.74 -39.27
CA TRP A 41 5.97 -2.18 -40.29
C TRP A 41 7.44 -2.54 -40.01
N ALA A 42 8.14 -3.05 -41.03
CA ALA A 42 9.52 -3.54 -40.93
C ALA A 42 10.44 -2.86 -41.94
N GLY A 43 11.71 -2.71 -41.58
CA GLY A 43 12.76 -2.08 -42.38
C GLY A 43 13.59 -1.06 -41.58
N PRO A 44 14.69 -0.54 -42.15
CA PRO A 44 15.62 0.36 -41.44
C PRO A 44 14.97 1.64 -40.89
N ASP A 45 13.99 2.20 -41.61
CA ASP A 45 13.27 3.39 -41.15
C ASP A 45 12.36 3.08 -39.94
N ALA A 46 11.83 1.85 -39.85
CA ALA A 46 11.01 1.40 -38.72
C ALA A 46 11.86 1.17 -37.47
N GLU A 47 13.06 0.60 -37.63
CA GLU A 47 14.04 0.45 -36.55
C GLU A 47 14.49 1.81 -36.03
N LYS A 48 14.79 2.75 -36.94
CA LYS A 48 15.16 4.12 -36.58
C LYS A 48 14.06 4.84 -35.82
N PHE A 49 12.81 4.77 -36.29
CA PHE A 49 11.66 5.37 -35.61
C PHE A 49 11.48 4.82 -34.19
N ARG A 50 11.55 3.49 -34.01
CA ARG A 50 11.43 2.87 -32.68
C ARG A 50 12.57 3.29 -31.75
N ALA A 51 13.81 3.33 -32.24
CA ALA A 51 14.95 3.77 -31.43
C ALA A 51 14.81 5.24 -30.98
N GLU A 52 14.34 6.13 -31.86
CA GLU A 52 14.05 7.53 -31.52
C GLU A 52 12.91 7.64 -30.51
N ALA A 53 11.85 6.83 -30.65
CA ALA A 53 10.73 6.80 -29.71
C ALA A 53 11.15 6.28 -28.33
N GLU A 54 11.88 5.16 -28.24
CA GLU A 54 12.37 4.62 -26.97
C GLU A 54 13.31 5.61 -26.27
N SER A 55 14.19 6.29 -27.02
CA SER A 55 15.03 7.34 -26.44
C SER A 55 14.22 8.53 -25.90
N ALA A 56 13.08 8.85 -26.52
CA ALA A 56 12.20 9.89 -26.02
C ALA A 56 11.42 9.41 -24.78
N PHE A 57 11.05 8.13 -24.71
CA PHE A 57 10.40 7.54 -23.54
C PHE A 57 11.32 7.56 -22.32
N SER A 58 12.57 7.13 -22.46
CA SER A 58 13.53 7.20 -21.35
C SER A 58 13.77 8.63 -20.85
N ALA A 59 13.77 9.62 -21.75
CA ALA A 59 13.90 11.02 -21.34
C ALA A 59 12.66 11.52 -20.58
N MET A 60 11.47 11.02 -20.91
CA MET A 60 10.23 11.33 -20.19
C MET A 60 10.18 10.61 -18.83
N GLU A 61 10.69 9.38 -18.72
CA GLU A 61 10.84 8.67 -17.45
C GLU A 61 11.73 9.43 -16.47
N THR A 62 12.90 9.90 -16.92
CA THR A 62 13.77 10.76 -16.09
C THR A 62 13.08 12.05 -15.66
N LEU A 63 12.24 12.64 -16.51
CA LEU A 63 11.48 13.83 -16.13
C LEU A 63 10.40 13.51 -15.08
N LEU A 64 9.79 12.34 -15.15
CA LEU A 64 8.78 11.89 -14.20
C LEU A 64 9.39 11.59 -12.83
N GLU A 65 10.58 10.99 -12.80
CA GLU A 65 11.40 10.84 -11.58
C GLU A 65 11.71 12.22 -10.95
N ASP A 66 12.02 13.22 -11.77
CA ASP A 66 12.25 14.59 -11.31
C ASP A 66 10.98 15.27 -10.75
N ILE A 67 9.80 14.93 -11.28
CA ILE A 67 8.50 15.41 -10.77
C ILE A 67 8.20 14.74 -9.43
N ASP A 68 8.42 13.44 -9.31
CA ASP A 68 8.22 12.69 -8.07
C ASP A 68 9.13 13.25 -6.96
N ARG A 69 10.42 13.44 -7.25
CA ARG A 69 11.38 14.08 -6.32
C ARG A 69 10.91 15.46 -5.87
N ARG A 70 10.44 16.30 -6.79
CA ARG A 70 9.95 17.65 -6.44
C ARG A 70 8.65 17.64 -5.66
N SER A 71 7.81 16.63 -5.87
CA SER A 71 6.61 16.45 -5.05
C SER A 71 6.99 16.15 -3.61
N LEU A 72 7.97 15.27 -3.40
CA LEU A 72 8.48 14.95 -2.06
C LEU A 72 9.10 16.18 -1.39
N GLU A 73 9.87 16.99 -2.13
CA GLU A 73 10.41 18.27 -1.63
C GLU A 73 9.29 19.24 -1.16
N VAL A 74 8.11 19.22 -1.79
CA VAL A 74 6.98 20.09 -1.40
C VAL A 74 6.31 19.57 -0.12
N ASP A 75 6.23 18.26 0.08
CA ASP A 75 5.76 17.66 1.32
C ASP A 75 6.72 17.92 2.48
N GLU A 76 8.04 17.78 2.26
CA GLU A 76 9.09 18.08 3.25
C GLU A 76 8.99 19.54 3.72
N HIS A 77 8.79 20.50 2.80
CA HIS A 77 8.58 21.90 3.18
C HIS A 77 7.30 22.14 3.99
N ALA A 78 6.27 21.30 3.82
CA ALA A 78 5.05 21.38 4.64
C ALA A 78 5.34 20.96 6.10
N GLU A 79 6.13 19.90 6.28
CA GLU A 79 6.55 19.37 7.58
C GLU A 79 7.50 20.31 8.32
N GLU A 80 8.52 20.85 7.64
CA GLU A 80 9.42 21.85 8.21
C GLU A 80 8.64 23.04 8.77
N GLN A 81 7.54 23.41 8.11
CA GLN A 81 6.72 24.52 8.53
C GLN A 81 5.77 24.17 9.69
N ASP A 82 5.24 22.95 9.74
CA ASP A 82 4.50 22.44 10.91
C ASP A 82 5.41 22.39 12.15
N LEU A 83 6.64 21.89 11.99
CA LEU A 83 7.66 21.85 13.06
C LEU A 83 8.08 23.24 13.52
N ALA A 84 8.35 24.16 12.60
CA ALA A 84 8.69 25.55 12.93
C ALA A 84 7.55 26.30 13.65
N SER A 85 6.30 25.87 13.43
CA SER A 85 5.12 26.42 14.11
C SER A 85 4.88 25.79 15.49
N ALA A 86 5.43 24.59 15.74
CA ALA A 86 5.36 23.90 17.03
C ALA A 86 6.45 24.34 18.02
N VAL A 87 7.63 24.74 17.53
CA VAL A 87 8.79 25.16 18.36
C VAL A 87 8.68 26.64 18.76
N ASP A 88 7.72 26.93 19.63
CA ASP A 88 7.69 28.18 20.41
C ASP A 88 7.50 27.84 21.90
N GLY A 89 8.42 27.05 22.47
CA GLY A 89 8.40 26.72 23.90
C GLY A 89 9.47 25.76 24.41
N ARG A 90 10.57 26.34 24.96
CA ARG A 90 11.69 25.71 25.73
C ARG A 90 12.65 24.83 24.91
N GLY A 91 13.97 24.86 25.05
CA GLY A 91 14.84 25.50 26.04
C GLY A 91 15.78 24.49 26.70
N ASP A 92 17.00 24.39 26.12
CA ASP A 92 18.31 24.10 26.76
C ASP A 92 18.84 22.65 26.95
N ALA A 93 19.86 22.35 26.15
CA ALA A 93 21.22 21.83 26.41
C ALA A 93 21.51 20.52 27.18
N GLY A 94 22.43 19.73 26.60
CA GLY A 94 23.33 18.83 27.34
C GLY A 94 24.20 17.91 26.47
N LEU A 95 25.48 18.26 26.32
CA LEU A 95 26.51 17.55 25.54
C LEU A 95 27.11 16.30 26.25
N GLY A 96 27.37 15.23 25.49
CA GLY A 96 28.70 14.58 25.43
C GLY A 96 28.88 13.14 25.95
N GLY A 97 29.31 12.21 25.07
CA GLY A 97 30.38 11.25 25.39
C GLY A 97 30.28 9.78 24.91
N ASN A 98 30.85 9.50 23.73
CA ASN A 98 31.59 8.29 23.25
C ASN A 98 31.00 6.86 23.32
N GLU A 99 30.53 6.41 22.14
CA GLU A 99 30.98 5.25 21.33
C GLU A 99 31.21 3.88 22.00
N ALA A 100 30.23 3.00 21.81
CA ALA A 100 30.45 1.75 21.09
C ALA A 100 29.43 1.71 19.94
N ASP A 101 29.88 1.63 18.69
CA ASP A 101 29.06 1.58 17.47
C ASP A 101 28.07 0.39 17.53
N LYS A 102 26.90 0.63 18.11
CA LYS A 102 25.65 0.12 17.57
C LYS A 102 25.24 1.16 16.55
N LYS A 103 25.12 0.76 15.29
CA LYS A 103 24.43 1.57 14.29
C LYS A 103 23.11 2.01 14.90
N ASP A 104 22.84 3.31 14.87
CA ASP A 104 21.57 3.83 15.33
C ASP A 104 20.50 3.16 14.46
N PRO A 105 19.45 2.56 15.03
CA PRO A 105 18.35 1.98 14.25
C PRO A 105 17.90 2.87 13.07
N GLY A 106 17.97 4.20 13.19
CA GLY A 106 17.69 5.18 12.11
C GLY A 106 18.77 5.34 11.02
N ASP A 107 19.76 4.46 10.91
CA ASP A 107 20.87 4.59 9.94
C ASP A 107 20.46 4.35 8.47
N ALA A 108 19.24 3.89 8.20
CA ALA A 108 18.69 3.85 6.85
C ALA A 108 18.00 5.19 6.52
N GLU A 109 18.44 5.83 5.43
CA GLU A 109 17.88 7.10 4.95
C GLU A 109 16.36 6.96 4.73
N GLY A 110 15.56 7.86 5.33
CA GLY A 110 14.09 7.81 5.29
C GLY A 110 13.45 6.87 6.31
N THR A 111 14.15 6.55 7.41
CA THR A 111 13.62 5.69 8.49
C THR A 111 13.88 6.28 9.87
N GLU A 112 12.97 6.02 10.79
CA GLU A 112 13.09 6.39 12.20
C GLU A 112 13.15 5.13 13.09
N PRO A 113 13.80 5.20 14.27
CA PRO A 113 13.91 4.04 15.17
C PRO A 113 12.58 3.39 15.48
N ALA A 114 12.56 2.05 15.52
CA ALA A 114 11.37 1.33 15.96
C ALA A 114 11.14 1.54 17.47
N ASP A 115 9.89 1.75 17.86
CA ASP A 115 9.52 1.90 19.26
C ASP A 115 9.70 0.57 20.03
N GLU A 116 10.06 0.66 21.30
CA GLU A 116 10.05 -0.48 22.23
C GLU A 116 8.60 -0.84 22.59
N ASP A 117 8.30 -2.14 22.77
CA ASP A 117 6.98 -2.63 23.20
C ASP A 117 5.80 -2.17 22.31
N ILE A 118 5.92 -2.26 20.98
CA ILE A 118 4.83 -1.92 20.04
C ILE A 118 3.56 -2.72 20.39
N PRO A 119 2.38 -2.06 20.51
CA PRO A 119 1.15 -2.76 20.89
C PRO A 119 0.69 -3.79 19.86
N GLU A 120 0.45 -5.01 20.35
CA GLU A 120 -0.06 -6.15 19.57
C GLU A 120 -1.44 -6.59 20.07
N ASP A 121 -2.31 -5.71 20.58
CA ASP A 121 -3.66 -6.10 21.01
C ASP A 121 -4.71 -5.86 19.91
N ASP A 122 -5.93 -6.40 20.07
CA ASP A 122 -6.94 -6.39 18.99
C ASP A 122 -7.38 -4.97 18.62
N GLU A 123 -7.25 -4.02 19.54
CA GLU A 123 -7.53 -2.62 19.28
C GLU A 123 -6.40 -2.02 18.45
N SER A 124 -5.14 -2.26 18.80
CA SER A 124 -4.00 -1.63 18.11
C SER A 124 -3.84 -2.10 16.66
N ILE A 125 -4.16 -3.36 16.36
CA ILE A 125 -4.05 -3.88 14.98
C ILE A 125 -5.34 -3.71 14.19
N HIS A 126 -6.43 -3.22 14.79
CA HIS A 126 -7.71 -3.16 14.08
C HIS A 126 -7.61 -2.27 12.82
N PRO A 127 -8.17 -2.68 11.66
CA PRO A 127 -8.06 -1.91 10.41
C PRO A 127 -8.54 -0.46 10.49
N ASP A 128 -9.56 -0.19 11.33
CA ASP A 128 -10.07 1.16 11.56
C ASP A 128 -9.11 2.05 12.36
N ASN A 129 -8.18 1.45 13.11
CA ASN A 129 -7.22 2.14 13.96
C ASN A 129 -5.85 2.31 13.28
N SER A 130 -5.76 2.07 11.97
CA SER A 130 -4.56 2.34 11.18
C SER A 130 -4.82 3.43 10.13
N ALA A 131 -3.79 4.23 9.87
CA ALA A 131 -3.79 5.29 8.88
C ALA A 131 -2.54 5.18 8.01
N GLN A 132 -2.75 4.96 6.70
CA GLN A 132 -1.69 5.11 5.71
C GLN A 132 -1.01 6.47 5.84
N GLY A 133 0.33 6.44 5.79
CA GLY A 133 1.17 7.63 5.76
C GLY A 133 1.28 8.25 4.37
N ALA A 134 2.40 8.92 4.10
CA ALA A 134 2.67 9.60 2.82
C ALA A 134 3.15 8.66 1.70
N ILE A 135 3.39 7.38 2.02
CA ILE A 135 3.91 6.34 1.12
C ILE A 135 2.78 5.77 0.27
N GLY A 136 3.03 5.54 -1.03
CA GLY A 136 2.08 5.00 -2.00
C GLY A 136 1.86 3.48 -1.91
N ASP A 137 1.76 2.93 -0.71
CA ASP A 137 1.70 1.49 -0.42
C ASP A 137 0.29 0.99 -0.10
N CYS A 138 -0.75 1.65 -0.60
CA CYS A 138 -2.15 1.32 -0.29
C CYS A 138 -2.52 -0.14 -0.58
N TYR A 139 -1.88 -0.75 -1.59
CA TYR A 139 -2.02 -2.16 -1.93
C TYR A 139 -1.50 -3.09 -0.83
N LEU A 140 -0.44 -2.69 -0.12
CA LEU A 140 0.11 -3.41 1.03
C LEU A 140 -0.79 -3.24 2.24
N LEU A 141 -1.11 -2.00 2.62
CA LEU A 141 -1.91 -1.74 3.82
C LEU A 141 -3.32 -2.31 3.73
N SER A 142 -3.99 -2.17 2.58
CA SER A 142 -5.29 -2.81 2.39
C SER A 142 -5.19 -4.34 2.49
N SER A 143 -4.07 -4.96 2.12
CA SER A 143 -3.86 -6.41 2.25
C SER A 143 -3.67 -6.82 3.70
N LEU A 144 -2.87 -6.06 4.47
CA LEU A 144 -2.70 -6.28 5.91
C LEU A 144 -4.02 -6.06 6.67
N GLN A 145 -4.82 -5.08 6.28
CA GLN A 145 -6.15 -4.84 6.86
C GLN A 145 -7.13 -5.99 6.60
N SER A 146 -7.19 -6.50 5.37
CA SER A 146 -7.97 -7.71 5.06
C SER A 146 -7.50 -8.92 5.85
N LEU A 147 -6.18 -9.04 6.05
CA LEU A 147 -5.59 -10.13 6.83
C LEU A 147 -6.04 -10.05 8.30
N VAL A 148 -5.88 -8.91 8.95
CA VAL A 148 -6.32 -8.75 10.36
C VAL A 148 -7.82 -8.97 10.52
N GLN A 149 -8.62 -8.57 9.54
CA GLN A 149 -10.07 -8.80 9.60
C GLN A 149 -10.43 -10.29 9.73
N HIS A 150 -9.68 -11.16 9.06
CA HIS A 150 -9.97 -12.60 9.01
C HIS A 150 -9.14 -13.42 9.99
N ASP A 151 -7.89 -13.04 10.18
CA ASP A 151 -6.90 -13.72 11.00
C ASP A 151 -6.04 -12.69 11.76
N PRO A 152 -6.58 -12.09 12.83
CA PRO A 152 -5.88 -11.07 13.61
C PRO A 152 -4.64 -11.61 14.32
N ASP A 153 -4.59 -12.93 14.57
CA ASP A 153 -3.45 -13.57 15.21
C ASP A 153 -2.27 -13.73 14.23
N PHE A 154 -2.53 -13.81 12.91
CA PHE A 154 -1.49 -13.99 11.91
C PHE A 154 -0.35 -12.97 12.05
N LEU A 155 -0.65 -11.67 12.11
CA LEU A 155 0.42 -10.66 12.14
C LEU A 155 1.29 -10.79 13.39
N ARG A 156 0.71 -11.13 14.54
CA ARG A 156 1.42 -11.20 15.82
C ARG A 156 2.23 -12.48 15.94
N GLU A 157 1.71 -13.59 15.43
CA GLU A 157 2.44 -14.86 15.42
C GLU A 157 3.68 -14.83 14.51
N HIS A 158 3.79 -13.83 13.64
CA HIS A 158 4.87 -13.66 12.67
C HIS A 158 5.75 -12.43 12.96
N VAL A 159 5.60 -11.81 14.14
CA VAL A 159 6.43 -10.71 14.63
C VAL A 159 6.96 -11.07 16.01
N ASP A 160 8.28 -11.03 16.19
CA ASP A 160 8.94 -11.28 17.47
C ASP A 160 9.83 -10.09 17.85
N GLU A 161 9.61 -9.46 19.00
CA GLU A 161 10.60 -8.52 19.57
C GLU A 161 11.76 -9.32 20.20
N VAL A 162 12.95 -9.23 19.59
CA VAL A 162 14.14 -10.00 20.01
C VAL A 162 15.07 -9.23 20.93
N GLU A 163 15.05 -7.90 20.83
CA GLU A 163 15.67 -6.93 21.74
C GLU A 163 14.76 -5.69 21.80
N PRO A 164 14.80 -4.86 22.86
CA PRO A 164 14.00 -3.63 22.91
C PRO A 164 14.18 -2.78 21.64
N GLY A 165 13.08 -2.54 20.91
CA GLY A 165 13.06 -1.79 19.65
C GLY A 165 13.67 -2.53 18.45
N VAL A 166 13.81 -3.86 18.55
CA VAL A 166 14.30 -4.72 17.46
C VAL A 166 13.37 -5.90 17.29
N TYR A 167 12.75 -5.96 16.11
CA TYR A 167 11.78 -6.98 15.77
C TYR A 167 12.30 -7.91 14.67
N GLU A 168 11.84 -9.15 14.66
CA GLU A 168 11.95 -10.08 13.55
C GLU A 168 10.57 -10.27 12.93
N VAL A 169 10.42 -9.89 11.67
CA VAL A 169 9.16 -10.02 10.92
C VAL A 169 9.30 -11.11 9.87
N THR A 170 8.40 -12.09 9.88
CA THR A 170 8.39 -13.16 8.88
C THR A 170 7.54 -12.77 7.67
N MET A 171 8.16 -12.81 6.49
CA MET A 171 7.53 -12.71 5.17
C MET A 171 7.89 -13.96 4.37
N TYR A 172 7.50 -14.03 3.10
CA TYR A 172 7.69 -15.20 2.25
C TYR A 172 8.18 -14.82 0.86
N ASP A 173 8.93 -15.73 0.24
CA ASP A 173 9.29 -15.61 -1.18
C ASP A 173 8.20 -16.16 -2.11
N GLU A 174 8.44 -16.08 -3.43
CA GLU A 174 7.50 -16.57 -4.44
C GLU A 174 7.21 -18.08 -4.35
N SER A 175 8.10 -18.85 -3.72
CA SER A 175 7.95 -20.29 -3.50
C SER A 175 7.16 -20.60 -2.22
N GLY A 176 6.88 -19.58 -1.39
CA GLY A 176 6.29 -19.74 -0.06
C GLY A 176 7.31 -20.10 1.02
N ASP A 177 8.61 -19.95 0.76
CA ASP A 177 9.65 -20.16 1.76
C ASP A 177 9.77 -18.92 2.66
N PRO A 178 9.83 -19.08 4.00
CA PRO A 178 9.87 -17.94 4.92
C PRO A 178 11.21 -17.19 4.85
N ILE A 179 11.13 -15.86 4.88
CA ILE A 179 12.23 -14.92 5.01
C ILE A 179 12.00 -14.10 6.27
N VAL A 180 12.97 -14.10 7.18
CA VAL A 180 12.93 -13.28 8.40
C VAL A 180 13.67 -11.97 8.17
N TYR A 181 12.97 -10.86 8.34
CA TYR A 181 13.51 -9.51 8.27
C TYR A 181 13.75 -8.99 9.69
N ARG A 182 14.98 -8.56 9.97
CA ARG A 182 15.31 -7.88 11.22
C ARG A 182 15.04 -6.39 11.07
N ILE A 183 14.08 -5.89 11.84
CA ILE A 183 13.57 -4.53 11.83
C ILE A 183 14.11 -3.77 13.03
N GLU A 184 14.89 -2.74 12.75
CA GLU A 184 15.45 -1.83 13.76
C GLU A 184 14.83 -0.43 13.64
N SER A 185 14.31 -0.09 12.45
CA SER A 185 13.63 1.16 12.15
C SER A 185 12.37 0.93 11.34
N VAL A 186 11.46 1.89 11.35
CA VAL A 186 10.27 1.95 10.51
C VAL A 186 10.37 3.11 9.52
N GLN A 187 9.54 3.13 8.47
CA GLN A 187 9.59 4.19 7.46
C GLN A 187 9.15 5.53 8.08
N GLU A 188 9.93 6.60 7.84
CA GLU A 188 9.52 7.97 8.16
C GLU A 188 8.29 8.34 7.31
N GLY A 189 7.27 8.92 7.94
CA GLY A 189 6.01 9.23 7.26
C GLY A 189 5.23 8.00 6.78
N GLY A 190 5.58 6.81 7.24
CA GLY A 190 4.87 5.56 6.96
C GLY A 190 3.58 5.38 7.76
N VAL A 191 3.01 4.18 7.71
CA VAL A 191 1.77 3.84 8.43
C VAL A 191 1.89 4.03 9.94
N ARG A 192 0.88 4.66 10.55
CA ARG A 192 0.75 4.84 12.00
C ARG A 192 -0.64 4.42 12.47
N ASP A 193 -0.80 4.24 13.77
CA ASP A 193 -2.12 4.04 14.34
C ASP A 193 -2.96 5.35 14.37
N ALA A 194 -4.15 5.28 14.94
CA ALA A 194 -5.07 6.43 15.03
C ALA A 194 -4.56 7.56 15.95
N ASP A 195 -3.68 7.25 16.91
CA ASP A 195 -3.07 8.22 17.82
C ASP A 195 -1.75 8.80 17.27
N GLY A 196 -1.22 8.20 16.19
CA GLY A 196 -0.01 8.60 15.49
C GLY A 196 1.22 7.80 15.91
N ASP A 197 1.05 6.74 16.68
CA ASP A 197 2.12 5.89 17.20
C ASP A 197 2.45 4.75 16.20
N GLN A 198 3.62 4.13 16.37
CA GLN A 198 4.02 2.97 15.58
C GLN A 198 3.17 1.75 15.93
N SER A 199 2.88 0.91 14.93
CA SER A 199 2.08 -0.30 15.11
C SER A 199 2.73 -1.49 14.40
N VAL A 200 2.13 -2.68 14.56
CA VAL A 200 2.53 -3.87 13.80
C VAL A 200 2.51 -3.61 12.28
N TYR A 201 1.61 -2.75 11.79
CA TYR A 201 1.62 -2.33 10.39
C TYR A 201 2.91 -1.62 9.99
N SER A 202 3.50 -0.80 10.87
CA SER A 202 4.76 -0.08 10.62
C SER A 202 5.94 -1.05 10.46
N LEU A 203 5.94 -2.15 11.23
CA LEU A 203 6.93 -3.21 11.12
C LEU A 203 6.80 -3.98 9.80
N TYR A 204 5.58 -4.33 9.40
CA TYR A 204 5.31 -4.99 8.12
C TYR A 204 5.62 -4.09 6.91
N GLU A 205 5.30 -2.80 6.98
CA GLU A 205 5.65 -1.80 5.96
C GLU A 205 7.17 -1.76 5.76
N ARG A 206 7.96 -1.73 6.86
CA ARG A 206 9.42 -1.81 6.76
C ARG A 206 9.90 -3.14 6.19
N ALA A 207 9.39 -4.26 6.68
CA ALA A 207 9.80 -5.58 6.20
C ALA A 207 9.55 -5.71 4.69
N TYR A 208 8.43 -5.18 4.20
CA TYR A 208 8.10 -5.14 2.79
C TYR A 208 9.00 -4.18 1.99
N ALA A 209 9.30 -2.99 2.53
CA ALA A 209 10.28 -2.08 1.91
C ALA A 209 11.65 -2.76 1.74
N MET A 210 12.17 -3.41 2.78
CA MET A 210 13.42 -4.18 2.70
C MET A 210 13.34 -5.32 1.68
N HIS A 211 12.18 -5.96 1.54
CA HIS A 211 11.93 -7.01 0.55
C HIS A 211 12.06 -6.48 -0.88
N LEU A 212 11.53 -5.30 -1.16
CA LEU A 212 11.61 -4.64 -2.46
C LEU A 212 13.00 -4.05 -2.74
N GLU A 213 13.62 -3.39 -1.76
CA GLU A 213 14.98 -2.85 -1.85
C GLU A 213 15.99 -3.93 -2.24
N ALA A 214 15.86 -5.14 -1.68
CA ALA A 214 16.70 -6.29 -2.03
C ALA A 214 16.59 -6.71 -3.51
N ARG A 215 15.51 -6.31 -4.19
CA ARG A 215 15.24 -6.53 -5.62
C ARG A 215 15.50 -5.29 -6.47
N GLY A 216 15.83 -4.15 -5.86
CA GLY A 216 15.99 -2.87 -6.53
C GLY A 216 14.65 -2.24 -6.95
N GLU A 217 13.58 -2.54 -6.21
CA GLU A 217 12.23 -2.04 -6.42
C GLU A 217 11.86 -1.03 -5.32
N ASP A 218 10.90 -0.15 -5.62
CA ASP A 218 10.39 0.88 -4.71
C ASP A 218 8.99 0.49 -4.20
N ILE A 219 8.68 0.83 -2.96
CA ILE A 219 7.40 0.47 -2.31
C ILE A 219 6.20 1.25 -2.86
N ASN A 220 6.41 2.40 -3.52
CA ASN A 220 5.36 3.23 -4.08
C ASN A 220 4.74 2.58 -5.32
N GLY A 221 3.48 2.15 -5.18
CA GLY A 221 2.72 1.48 -6.22
C GLY A 221 2.99 -0.02 -6.29
N GLY A 222 1.93 -0.80 -6.44
CA GLY A 222 1.99 -2.24 -6.46
C GLY A 222 0.60 -2.86 -6.52
N PHE A 223 0.51 -4.17 -6.35
CA PHE A 223 -0.76 -4.90 -6.41
C PHE A 223 -1.01 -5.68 -5.13
N PRO A 224 -2.27 -5.72 -4.64
CA PRO A 224 -2.62 -6.51 -3.46
C PRO A 224 -2.21 -7.99 -3.59
N LYS A 225 -2.23 -8.52 -4.83
CA LYS A 225 -1.83 -9.90 -5.11
C LYS A 225 -0.41 -10.21 -4.62
N ASP A 226 0.52 -9.33 -4.96
CA ASP A 226 1.95 -9.54 -4.69
C ASP A 226 2.23 -9.30 -3.20
N ALA A 227 1.59 -8.29 -2.60
CA ALA A 227 1.63 -8.05 -1.16
C ALA A 227 1.09 -9.25 -0.37
N MET A 228 -0.11 -9.75 -0.69
CA MET A 228 -0.70 -10.92 -0.02
C MET A 228 0.19 -12.14 -0.11
N GLN A 229 0.76 -12.43 -1.29
CA GLN A 229 1.66 -13.57 -1.44
C GLN A 229 2.93 -13.42 -0.62
N THR A 230 3.49 -12.21 -0.56
CA THR A 230 4.70 -11.92 0.21
C THR A 230 4.44 -12.00 1.72
N ILE A 231 3.25 -11.59 2.19
CA ILE A 231 2.88 -11.62 3.62
C ILE A 231 2.54 -13.04 4.07
N THR A 232 1.83 -13.81 3.25
CA THR A 232 1.23 -15.10 3.67
C THR A 232 1.95 -16.34 3.15
N GLY A 233 2.82 -16.18 2.15
CA GLY A 233 3.40 -17.29 1.40
C GLY A 233 2.41 -18.04 0.51
N GLN A 234 1.14 -17.62 0.47
CA GLN A 234 0.09 -18.25 -0.30
C GLN A 234 -0.21 -17.50 -1.58
N ASN A 235 -0.61 -18.24 -2.62
CA ASN A 235 -0.98 -17.61 -3.88
C ASN A 235 -2.27 -16.78 -3.71
N ALA A 236 -2.27 -15.59 -4.31
CA ALA A 236 -3.44 -14.76 -4.49
C ALA A 236 -3.87 -14.72 -5.97
N ASP A 237 -5.17 -14.63 -6.21
CA ASP A 237 -5.77 -14.59 -7.54
C ASP A 237 -6.42 -13.24 -7.81
N ALA A 238 -6.20 -12.71 -9.02
CA ALA A 238 -6.79 -11.44 -9.46
C ALA A 238 -7.88 -11.70 -10.52
N TYR A 239 -9.05 -11.12 -10.29
CA TYR A 239 -10.22 -11.21 -11.14
C TYR A 239 -10.60 -9.81 -11.63
N GLY A 240 -11.13 -9.70 -12.85
CA GLY A 240 -11.70 -8.42 -13.32
C GLY A 240 -12.94 -8.03 -12.49
N SER A 241 -13.77 -9.00 -12.14
CA SER A 241 -14.87 -8.85 -11.19
C SER A 241 -15.34 -10.23 -10.72
N LEU A 242 -15.80 -10.33 -9.48
CA LEU A 242 -16.54 -11.48 -8.95
C LEU A 242 -18.02 -11.11 -8.79
N SER A 243 -18.94 -12.07 -8.94
CA SER A 243 -20.35 -11.91 -8.57
C SER A 243 -20.52 -11.58 -7.08
N LEU A 244 -21.67 -11.00 -6.71
CA LEU A 244 -21.95 -10.69 -5.30
C LEU A 244 -21.90 -11.95 -4.42
N ASP A 245 -22.47 -13.05 -4.92
CA ASP A 245 -22.46 -14.35 -4.22
C ASP A 245 -21.03 -14.91 -4.12
N GLU A 246 -20.20 -14.75 -5.15
CA GLU A 246 -18.79 -15.18 -5.10
C GLU A 246 -17.99 -14.34 -4.11
N LEU A 247 -18.21 -13.02 -4.02
CA LEU A 247 -17.56 -12.17 -3.01
C LEU A 247 -17.92 -12.62 -1.60
N ALA A 248 -19.22 -12.83 -1.33
CA ALA A 248 -19.68 -13.35 -0.05
C ALA A 248 -19.04 -14.70 0.28
N GLU A 249 -18.98 -15.61 -0.70
CA GLU A 249 -18.38 -16.93 -0.52
C GLU A 249 -16.88 -16.85 -0.21
N GLN A 250 -16.13 -15.90 -0.79
CA GLN A 250 -14.71 -15.72 -0.44
C GLN A 250 -14.55 -15.24 1.01
N LEU A 251 -15.35 -14.27 1.46
CA LEU A 251 -15.31 -13.79 2.84
C LEU A 251 -15.72 -14.88 3.84
N ASP A 252 -16.76 -15.66 3.53
CA ASP A 252 -17.23 -16.78 4.36
C ASP A 252 -16.17 -17.90 4.50
N ARG A 253 -15.31 -18.06 3.49
CA ARG A 253 -14.17 -18.98 3.51
C ARG A 253 -12.96 -18.45 4.28
N GLY A 254 -13.01 -17.21 4.77
CA GLY A 254 -11.87 -16.56 5.42
C GLY A 254 -10.76 -16.15 4.45
N ASN A 255 -11.06 -16.05 3.16
CA ASN A 255 -10.09 -15.55 2.18
C ASN A 255 -10.02 -14.03 2.27
N LEU A 256 -8.83 -13.48 2.03
CA LEU A 256 -8.59 -12.04 1.99
C LEU A 256 -9.19 -11.48 0.71
N VAL A 257 -10.06 -10.48 0.76
CA VAL A 257 -10.66 -9.90 -0.45
C VAL A 257 -10.34 -8.41 -0.53
N ASN A 258 -9.67 -8.01 -1.61
CA ASN A 258 -9.33 -6.62 -1.87
C ASN A 258 -9.90 -6.16 -3.21
N ALA A 259 -10.22 -4.89 -3.32
CA ALA A 259 -10.66 -4.25 -4.56
C ALA A 259 -9.76 -3.07 -4.89
N ASP A 260 -9.34 -2.96 -6.15
CA ASP A 260 -8.57 -1.81 -6.62
C ASP A 260 -9.25 -1.14 -7.81
N THR A 261 -9.06 0.17 -7.92
CA THR A 261 -9.69 0.99 -8.96
C THR A 261 -9.06 0.80 -10.34
N GLY A 262 -8.15 -0.16 -10.51
CA GLY A 262 -7.61 -0.56 -11.81
C GLY A 262 -6.81 0.52 -12.53
N GLY A 263 -6.30 1.51 -11.80
CA GLY A 263 -5.52 2.62 -12.34
C GLY A 263 -6.36 3.77 -12.93
N THR A 264 -7.66 3.83 -12.64
CA THR A 264 -8.46 5.03 -12.99
C THR A 264 -8.18 6.16 -12.01
N ASP A 265 -8.04 7.39 -12.53
CA ASP A 265 -7.91 8.61 -11.71
C ASP A 265 -9.26 9.07 -11.13
N ASP A 266 -10.36 8.76 -11.84
CA ASP A 266 -11.71 9.23 -11.54
C ASP A 266 -12.67 8.02 -11.49
N PRO A 267 -12.80 7.36 -10.32
CA PRO A 267 -13.73 6.26 -10.13
C PRO A 267 -15.18 6.74 -10.21
N SER A 268 -16.11 5.83 -10.56
CA SER A 268 -17.52 6.19 -10.75
C SER A 268 -18.26 6.58 -9.46
N HIS A 269 -17.70 6.27 -8.29
CA HIS A 269 -18.28 6.53 -6.99
C HIS A 269 -17.50 7.65 -6.27
N ASP A 270 -18.18 8.74 -5.91
CA ASP A 270 -17.57 9.99 -5.43
C ASP A 270 -16.77 9.83 -4.11
N GLU A 271 -17.08 8.81 -3.31
CA GLU A 271 -16.38 8.50 -2.04
C GLU A 271 -15.19 7.55 -2.21
N ILE A 272 -14.87 7.16 -3.46
CA ILE A 272 -13.76 6.26 -3.78
C ILE A 272 -12.63 7.04 -4.45
N VAL A 273 -11.39 6.67 -4.13
CA VAL A 273 -10.16 7.31 -4.59
C VAL A 273 -9.61 6.54 -5.80
N GLY A 274 -9.18 7.27 -6.82
CA GLY A 274 -8.51 6.71 -7.99
C GLY A 274 -7.11 6.18 -7.70
N ASN A 275 -6.61 5.25 -8.52
CA ASN A 275 -5.33 4.55 -8.33
C ASN A 275 -5.13 4.01 -6.91
N HIS A 276 -6.19 3.46 -6.30
CA HIS A 276 -6.20 3.11 -4.88
C HIS A 276 -6.76 1.71 -4.65
N ALA A 277 -6.31 1.09 -3.55
CA ALA A 277 -6.70 -0.25 -3.14
C ALA A 277 -7.45 -0.23 -1.80
N TYR A 278 -8.46 -1.09 -1.70
CA TYR A 278 -9.36 -1.19 -0.56
C TYR A 278 -9.49 -2.65 -0.11
N SER A 279 -9.76 -2.85 1.17
CA SER A 279 -10.22 -4.14 1.71
C SER A 279 -11.74 -4.26 1.50
N VAL A 280 -12.24 -5.42 1.09
CA VAL A 280 -13.68 -5.70 1.07
C VAL A 280 -14.07 -6.31 2.41
N THR A 281 -14.79 -5.56 3.23
CA THR A 281 -15.02 -5.93 4.63
C THR A 281 -16.39 -6.52 4.92
N SER A 282 -17.38 -6.31 4.04
CA SER A 282 -18.69 -6.91 4.19
C SER A 282 -19.41 -7.05 2.86
N VAL A 283 -20.21 -8.11 2.74
CA VAL A 283 -21.12 -8.35 1.61
C VAL A 283 -22.48 -8.73 2.16
N ASP A 284 -23.51 -7.98 1.77
CA ASP A 284 -24.91 -8.30 2.08
C ASP A 284 -25.62 -8.71 0.80
N THR A 285 -25.81 -10.02 0.63
CA THR A 285 -26.45 -10.61 -0.55
C THR A 285 -27.96 -10.36 -0.59
N GLU A 286 -28.60 -10.12 0.56
CA GLU A 286 -30.03 -9.80 0.62
C GLU A 286 -30.30 -8.34 0.23
N ALA A 287 -29.46 -7.42 0.74
CA ALA A 287 -29.52 -6.00 0.41
C ALA A 287 -28.89 -5.66 -0.95
N GLY A 288 -28.02 -6.53 -1.48
CA GLY A 288 -27.33 -6.30 -2.74
C GLY A 288 -26.16 -5.32 -2.62
N THR A 289 -25.49 -5.28 -1.46
CA THR A 289 -24.48 -4.24 -1.14
C THR A 289 -23.13 -4.82 -0.75
N VAL A 290 -22.08 -4.05 -1.01
CA VAL A 290 -20.68 -4.34 -0.63
C VAL A 290 -20.16 -3.17 0.20
N THR A 291 -19.44 -3.47 1.29
CA THR A 291 -18.70 -2.50 2.09
C THR A 291 -17.21 -2.69 1.86
N VAL A 292 -16.51 -1.58 1.61
CA VAL A 292 -15.06 -1.54 1.47
C VAL A 292 -14.44 -0.60 2.50
N THR A 293 -13.23 -0.92 2.94
CA THR A 293 -12.44 -0.15 3.90
C THR A 293 -11.23 0.46 3.21
N ASN A 294 -11.09 1.78 3.35
CA ASN A 294 -9.98 2.57 2.86
C ASN A 294 -8.77 2.39 3.80
N PRO A 295 -7.55 2.11 3.29
CA PRO A 295 -6.37 2.04 4.13
C PRO A 295 -5.97 3.37 4.78
N TRP A 296 -6.50 4.50 4.31
CA TRP A 296 -6.28 5.82 4.91
C TRP A 296 -6.94 5.99 6.28
N GLY A 297 -6.51 7.01 7.02
CA GLY A 297 -7.17 7.40 8.28
C GLY A 297 -8.54 8.04 8.05
N ALA A 298 -9.38 8.07 9.09
CA ALA A 298 -10.79 8.51 9.03
C ALA A 298 -11.03 10.03 8.81
N GLY A 299 -9.99 10.81 8.49
CA GLY A 299 -10.02 12.27 8.49
C GLY A 299 -10.53 12.94 7.21
N ASN A 300 -10.60 12.21 6.08
CA ASN A 300 -11.00 12.79 4.80
C ASN A 300 -12.50 12.54 4.51
N PRO A 301 -13.36 13.57 4.48
CA PRO A 301 -14.79 13.40 4.19
C PRO A 301 -15.05 12.94 2.75
N ASP A 302 -14.13 13.20 1.82
CA ASP A 302 -14.22 12.80 0.40
C ASP A 302 -13.57 11.42 0.16
N ALA A 303 -12.93 10.83 1.19
CA ALA A 303 -12.37 9.48 1.14
C ALA A 303 -12.63 8.76 2.48
N PRO A 304 -13.91 8.48 2.82
CA PRO A 304 -14.28 7.91 4.10
C PRO A 304 -13.61 6.55 4.35
N LYS A 305 -13.39 6.24 5.63
CA LYS A 305 -12.76 4.98 6.06
C LYS A 305 -13.53 3.76 5.58
N ASN A 306 -14.87 3.82 5.61
CA ASN A 306 -15.74 2.72 5.22
C ASN A 306 -16.81 3.23 4.25
N VAL A 307 -16.94 2.59 3.09
CA VAL A 307 -17.90 2.96 2.04
C VAL A 307 -18.78 1.76 1.75
N THR A 308 -20.10 1.92 1.86
CA THR A 308 -21.08 0.90 1.49
C THR A 308 -21.83 1.33 0.26
N MET A 309 -21.81 0.49 -0.77
CA MET A 309 -22.41 0.76 -2.08
C MET A 309 -23.19 -0.45 -2.58
N THR A 310 -24.04 -0.24 -3.59
CA THR A 310 -24.68 -1.36 -4.28
C THR A 310 -23.65 -2.17 -5.05
N TYR A 311 -23.95 -3.44 -5.32
CA TYR A 311 -23.07 -4.27 -6.13
C TYR A 311 -22.90 -3.76 -7.58
N GLU A 312 -23.90 -3.07 -8.11
CA GLU A 312 -23.78 -2.41 -9.43
C GLU A 312 -22.73 -1.31 -9.39
N GLU A 313 -22.79 -0.42 -8.40
CA GLU A 313 -21.79 0.64 -8.18
C GLU A 313 -20.39 0.03 -7.97
N TYR A 314 -20.26 -0.98 -7.10
CA TYR A 314 -18.99 -1.68 -6.88
C TYR A 314 -18.34 -2.15 -8.18
N ARG A 315 -19.11 -2.79 -9.07
CA ARG A 315 -18.58 -3.29 -10.35
C ARG A 315 -18.20 -2.20 -11.34
N GLU A 316 -18.87 -1.05 -11.28
CA GLU A 316 -18.55 0.09 -12.14
C GLU A 316 -17.33 0.85 -11.62
N THR A 317 -17.13 0.85 -10.31
CA THR A 317 -16.07 1.57 -9.61
C THR A 317 -14.74 0.82 -9.60
N PHE A 318 -14.75 -0.48 -9.32
CA PHE A 318 -13.53 -1.26 -9.15
C PHE A 318 -13.15 -2.02 -10.43
N GLY A 319 -11.89 -1.86 -10.84
CA GLY A 319 -11.36 -2.50 -12.05
C GLY A 319 -10.84 -3.92 -11.80
N ARG A 320 -10.64 -4.29 -10.53
CA ARG A 320 -10.11 -5.60 -10.14
C ARG A 320 -10.53 -5.98 -8.73
N THR A 321 -10.72 -7.28 -8.53
CA THR A 321 -10.85 -7.91 -7.21
C THR A 321 -9.74 -8.93 -7.03
N THR A 322 -8.99 -8.83 -5.95
CA THR A 322 -7.93 -9.77 -5.59
C THR A 322 -8.37 -10.62 -4.41
N VAL A 323 -8.12 -11.93 -4.48
CA VAL A 323 -8.43 -12.89 -3.43
C VAL A 323 -7.15 -13.57 -2.95
N GLY A 324 -6.74 -13.28 -1.72
CA GLY A 324 -5.62 -13.89 -1.01
C GLY A 324 -6.06 -14.97 -0.04
N ARG A 325 -5.09 -15.69 0.54
CA ARG A 325 -5.31 -16.85 1.42
C ARG A 325 -4.27 -16.86 2.53
N THR A 326 -4.59 -17.43 3.68
CA THR A 326 -3.63 -17.65 4.78
C THR A 326 -3.18 -19.12 4.87
N GLU A 327 -3.96 -20.05 4.31
CA GLU A 327 -3.64 -21.47 4.27
C GLU A 327 -3.50 -22.01 2.83
N GLU A 328 -2.70 -23.09 2.67
CA GLU A 328 -2.60 -23.80 1.39
C GLU A 328 -3.96 -24.39 1.00
N GLN A 329 -4.43 -24.08 -0.22
CA GLN A 329 -5.61 -24.74 -0.76
C GLN A 329 -5.41 -26.25 -0.81
N SER A 330 -6.39 -26.99 -0.29
CA SER A 330 -6.41 -28.43 -0.45
C SER A 330 -6.40 -28.80 -1.94
N THR A 331 -5.82 -29.95 -2.28
CA THR A 331 -5.79 -30.44 -3.68
C THR A 331 -7.19 -30.56 -4.30
N LEU A 332 -8.25 -30.66 -3.49
CA LEU A 332 -9.63 -30.75 -3.93
C LEU A 332 -10.21 -29.38 -4.36
N GLU A 333 -9.83 -28.30 -3.67
CA GLU A 333 -10.26 -26.93 -3.99
C GLU A 333 -9.58 -26.40 -5.26
N ARG A 334 -8.31 -26.76 -5.49
CA ARG A 334 -7.56 -26.40 -6.71
C ARG A 334 -8.14 -27.00 -8.00
N ILE A 335 -8.99 -28.02 -7.90
CA ILE A 335 -9.54 -28.76 -9.05
C ILE A 335 -10.99 -28.35 -9.39
N GLY A 336 -11.62 -27.45 -8.62
CA GLY A 336 -12.91 -26.87 -8.99
C GLY A 336 -14.02 -27.91 -9.17
N PHE A 337 -14.29 -28.71 -8.14
CA PHE A 337 -15.59 -29.38 -8.03
C PHE A 337 -16.53 -28.46 -7.26
N GLY A 338 -17.33 -27.69 -8.01
CA GLY A 338 -18.46 -26.96 -7.44
C GLY A 338 -19.34 -27.93 -6.65
N ASP A 339 -19.70 -27.52 -5.43
CA ASP A 339 -20.58 -28.26 -4.55
C ASP A 339 -21.98 -28.38 -5.17
N GLY A 340 -22.12 -29.43 -5.96
CA GLY A 340 -23.31 -29.75 -6.72
C GLY A 340 -23.49 -31.26 -6.83
N ILE A 341 -23.19 -32.03 -5.78
CA ILE A 341 -23.60 -33.44 -5.71
C ILE A 341 -24.00 -33.81 -4.27
N GLY A 342 -25.27 -33.57 -3.94
CA GLY A 342 -25.90 -34.30 -2.85
C GLY A 342 -26.20 -35.73 -3.28
N TRP A 343 -25.76 -36.73 -2.50
CA TRP A 343 -26.32 -38.09 -2.25
C TRP A 343 -25.46 -38.63 -1.07
N PHE A 344 -25.97 -39.00 0.12
CA PHE A 344 -27.09 -39.88 0.48
C PHE A 344 -27.67 -39.49 1.84
#